data_AF-A0A2M8EHV6-F1
#
_entry.id   AF-A0A2M8EHV6-F1
#
_cell.length_a   1.000
_cell.length_b   1.000
_cell.length_c   1.000
_cell.angle_alpha   90.00
_cell.angle_beta   90.00
_cell.angle_gamma   90.00
#
_symmetry.space_group_name_H-M   'P 1'
#
loop_
_entity.id
_entity.type
_entity.pdbx_description
1 polymer ?
#
loop_
_entity_poly.entity_id
_entity_poly.type
_entity_poly.pdbx_seq_one_letter_code
_entity_poly.pdbx_strand_id
1 'polypeptide(L)'
;MPKAISKPTGTNWARVKREAATDAPIPYATADGPYDPNDAAAVAAYWQSATVKRGRGRPAVEVKRPTLNMRIDAEVLDAFKATGPGWQTRINAVLRDAVAHGMVKA
;
A
#
# COMPACT_ATOMS: atom_id res chain seq x y z
N MET A 1 -19.60 22.03 -29.37
CA MET A 1 -18.13 21.88 -29.29
C MET A 1 -17.80 20.41 -29.09
N PRO A 2 -16.93 19.77 -29.90
CA PRO A 2 -16.65 18.35 -29.74
C PRO A 2 -15.82 18.11 -28.47
N LYS A 3 -16.24 17.14 -27.64
CA LYS A 3 -15.56 16.76 -26.39
C LYS A 3 -14.18 16.14 -26.70
N ALA A 4 -13.15 16.64 -26.04
CA ALA A 4 -11.79 16.11 -26.13
C ALA A 4 -11.74 14.63 -25.67
N ILE A 5 -11.06 13.79 -26.44
CA ILE A 5 -10.82 12.38 -26.12
C ILE A 5 -9.93 12.32 -24.87
N SER A 6 -10.49 11.94 -23.72
CA SER A 6 -9.72 11.80 -22.49
C SER A 6 -8.84 10.55 -22.56
N LYS A 7 -7.58 10.68 -22.14
CA LYS A 7 -6.68 9.52 -21.99
C LYS A 7 -7.27 8.56 -20.95
N PRO A 8 -7.27 7.25 -21.20
CA PRO A 8 -7.76 6.28 -20.23
C PRO A 8 -6.94 6.36 -18.93
N THR A 9 -7.64 6.45 -17.80
CA THR A 9 -7.06 6.61 -16.45
C THR A 9 -6.60 5.30 -15.83
N GLY A 10 -6.66 4.19 -16.57
CA GLY A 10 -6.32 2.85 -16.09
C GLY A 10 -5.46 2.06 -17.08
N THR A 11 -4.64 1.17 -16.55
CA THR A 11 -3.86 0.23 -17.37
C THR A 11 -4.78 -0.82 -17.97
N ASN A 12 -4.68 -1.05 -19.29
CA ASN A 12 -5.44 -2.10 -19.97
C ASN A 12 -4.82 -3.48 -19.68
N TRP A 13 -5.31 -4.12 -18.61
CA TRP A 13 -4.82 -5.43 -18.15
C TRP A 13 -5.07 -6.58 -19.13
N ALA A 14 -6.15 -6.52 -19.92
CA ALA A 14 -6.44 -7.55 -20.91
C ALA A 14 -5.39 -7.55 -22.03
N ARG A 15 -4.92 -6.36 -22.45
CA ARG A 15 -3.82 -6.24 -23.40
C ARG A 15 -2.51 -6.79 -22.82
N VAL A 16 -2.13 -6.35 -21.62
CA VAL A 16 -0.86 -6.76 -20.97
C VAL A 16 -0.78 -8.27 -20.81
N LYS A 17 -1.87 -8.92 -20.37
CA LYS A 17 -1.89 -10.39 -20.21
C LYS A 17 -1.73 -11.13 -21.54
N ARG A 18 -2.35 -10.64 -22.61
CA ARG A 18 -2.21 -11.23 -23.95
C ARG A 18 -0.80 -11.05 -24.50
N GLU A 19 -0.20 -9.88 -24.33
CA GLU A 19 1.19 -9.62 -24.75
C GLU A 19 2.18 -10.51 -23.99
N ALA A 20 1.99 -10.67 -22.67
CA ALA A 20 2.81 -11.54 -21.84
C ALA A 20 2.69 -13.03 -22.25
N ALA A 21 1.51 -13.49 -22.66
CA ALA A 21 1.30 -14.87 -23.08
C ALA A 21 2.06 -15.26 -24.37
N THR A 22 2.48 -14.27 -25.17
CA THR A 22 3.26 -14.49 -26.39
C THR A 22 4.72 -14.82 -26.09
N ASP A 23 5.21 -14.51 -24.87
CA ASP A 23 6.61 -14.72 -24.45
C ASP A 23 7.63 -14.15 -25.44
N ALA A 24 7.32 -12.98 -26.00
CA ALA A 24 8.20 -12.32 -26.95
C ALA A 24 9.49 -11.85 -26.24
N PRO A 25 10.67 -11.97 -26.89
CA PRO A 25 11.91 -11.47 -26.32
C PRO A 25 11.82 -9.99 -25.96
N ILE A 26 12.34 -9.67 -24.77
CA ILE A 26 12.44 -8.30 -24.27
C ILE A 26 13.53 -7.59 -25.10
N PRO A 27 13.25 -6.42 -25.71
CA PRO A 27 14.29 -5.64 -26.37
C PRO A 27 15.44 -5.33 -25.40
N TYR A 28 16.65 -5.74 -25.75
CA TYR A 28 17.83 -5.59 -24.91
C TYR A 28 19.05 -5.22 -25.75
N ALA A 29 19.79 -4.21 -25.30
CA ALA A 29 21.17 -3.95 -25.67
C ALA A 29 22.07 -4.04 -24.45
N THR A 30 23.35 -4.37 -24.63
CA THR A 30 24.32 -4.51 -23.53
C THR A 30 24.47 -3.24 -22.67
N ALA A 31 24.10 -2.07 -23.21
CA ALA A 31 24.10 -0.80 -22.47
C ALA A 31 22.88 -0.62 -21.54
N ASP A 32 21.79 -1.37 -21.75
CA ASP A 32 20.52 -1.18 -21.02
C ASP A 32 20.54 -1.78 -19.61
N GLY A 33 21.45 -2.71 -19.34
CA GLY A 33 21.47 -3.39 -18.05
C GLY A 33 22.65 -4.32 -17.82
N PRO A 34 22.80 -4.79 -16.58
CA PRO A 34 23.96 -5.58 -16.15
C PRO A 34 23.95 -7.04 -16.64
N TYR A 35 22.86 -7.51 -17.25
CA TYR A 35 22.71 -8.85 -17.82
C TYR A 35 21.65 -8.84 -18.93
N ASP A 36 21.67 -9.83 -19.82
CA ASP A 36 20.62 -10.06 -20.82
C ASP A 36 19.40 -10.72 -20.19
N PRO A 37 18.22 -10.07 -20.17
CA PRO A 37 17.01 -10.64 -19.58
C PRO A 37 16.42 -11.83 -20.37
N ASN A 38 16.83 -12.05 -21.63
CA ASN A 38 16.37 -13.17 -22.45
C ASN A 38 17.29 -14.40 -22.33
N ASP A 39 18.44 -14.29 -21.65
CA ASP A 39 19.33 -15.41 -21.34
C ASP A 39 19.15 -15.85 -19.88
N ALA A 40 18.52 -17.01 -19.69
CA ALA A 40 18.28 -17.58 -18.37
C ALA A 40 19.56 -17.82 -17.57
N ALA A 41 20.69 -18.14 -18.22
CA ALA A 41 21.97 -18.36 -17.54
C ALA A 41 22.56 -17.03 -17.04
N ALA A 42 22.51 -15.97 -17.85
CA ALA A 42 22.95 -14.63 -17.45
C ALA A 42 22.11 -14.08 -16.30
N VAL A 43 20.78 -14.25 -16.35
CA VAL A 43 19.86 -13.88 -15.27
C VAL A 43 20.25 -14.62 -13.98
N ALA A 44 20.40 -15.95 -14.04
CA ALA A 44 20.75 -16.75 -12.87
C ALA A 44 22.10 -16.34 -12.27
N ALA A 45 23.13 -16.15 -13.09
CA ALA A 45 24.47 -15.76 -12.63
C ALA A 45 24.46 -14.40 -11.91
N TYR A 46 23.75 -13.41 -12.46
CA TYR A 46 23.63 -12.11 -11.82
C TYR A 46 22.90 -12.20 -10.48
N TRP A 47 21.75 -12.87 -10.43
CA TRP A 47 20.95 -12.98 -9.20
C TRP A 47 21.59 -13.87 -8.13
N GLN A 48 22.44 -14.83 -8.48
CA GLN A 48 23.22 -15.62 -7.51
C GLN A 48 24.19 -14.76 -6.68
N SER A 49 24.71 -13.67 -7.26
CA SER A 49 25.66 -12.76 -6.58
C SER A 49 25.01 -11.47 -6.08
N ALA A 50 23.76 -11.20 -6.46
CA ALA A 50 23.05 -9.99 -6.09
C ALA A 50 22.76 -9.91 -4.59
N THR A 51 23.17 -8.81 -3.95
CA THR A 51 22.82 -8.53 -2.55
C THR A 51 21.51 -7.74 -2.47
N VAL A 52 20.45 -8.36 -1.96
CA VAL A 52 19.17 -7.67 -1.72
C VAL A 52 19.25 -6.81 -0.47
N LYS A 53 19.47 -5.50 -0.63
CA LYS A 53 19.34 -4.54 0.47
C LYS A 53 17.85 -4.28 0.75
N ARG A 54 17.31 -4.89 1.81
CA ARG A 54 15.99 -4.50 2.32
C ARG A 54 16.09 -3.09 2.88
N GLY A 55 15.33 -2.16 2.30
CA GLY A 55 15.25 -0.79 2.82
C GLY A 55 14.88 -0.78 4.29
N ARG A 56 15.34 0.24 5.03
CA ARG A 56 14.98 0.41 6.44
C ARG A 56 13.45 0.48 6.51
N GLY A 57 12.82 -0.45 7.24
CA GLY A 57 11.38 -0.43 7.46
C GLY A 57 10.95 0.90 8.09
N ARG A 58 9.63 1.15 8.18
CA ARG A 58 9.10 2.31 8.91
C ARG A 58 9.83 2.43 10.26
N PRO A 59 10.37 3.60 10.62
CA PRO A 59 11.05 3.79 11.90
C PRO A 59 10.21 3.22 13.04
N ALA A 60 10.86 2.51 13.96
CA ALA A 60 10.19 2.00 15.13
C ALA A 60 9.57 3.18 15.90
N VAL A 61 8.26 3.15 16.10
CA VAL A 61 7.58 4.12 16.98
C VAL A 61 7.81 3.63 18.42
N GLU A 62 8.30 4.52 19.28
CA GLU A 62 8.62 4.22 20.69
C GLU A 62 7.42 3.63 21.46
N VAL A 63 6.22 4.16 21.20
CA VAL A 63 4.96 3.61 21.73
C VAL A 63 4.06 3.24 20.56
N LYS A 64 3.90 1.93 20.33
CA LYS A 64 2.91 1.43 19.36
C LYS A 64 1.51 1.68 19.91
N ARG A 65 0.63 2.30 19.12
CA ARG A 65 -0.80 2.37 19.47
C ARG A 65 -1.36 0.96 19.50
N PRO A 66 -1.84 0.46 20.65
CA PRO A 66 -2.45 -0.86 20.71
C PRO A 66 -3.77 -0.87 19.95
N THR A 67 -4.11 -2.02 19.38
CA THR A 67 -5.42 -2.24 18.78
C THR A 67 -6.46 -2.38 19.90
N LEU A 68 -7.53 -1.60 19.84
CA LEU A 68 -8.67 -1.72 20.74
C LEU A 68 -9.71 -2.64 20.11
N ASN A 69 -9.89 -3.85 20.66
CA ASN A 69 -10.95 -4.77 20.29
C ASN A 69 -12.03 -4.77 21.38
N MET A 70 -13.15 -4.11 21.13
CA MET A 70 -14.28 -4.02 22.06
C MET A 70 -15.61 -3.94 21.31
N ARG A 71 -16.71 -4.27 22.00
CA ARG A 71 -18.06 -4.03 21.50
C ARG A 71 -18.46 -2.59 21.81
N ILE A 72 -19.16 -1.95 20.87
CA ILE A 72 -19.72 -0.61 20.97
C ILE A 72 -21.16 -0.68 20.44
N ASP A 73 -22.05 0.11 21.03
CA ASP A 73 -23.42 0.25 20.54
C ASP A 73 -23.45 0.78 19.11
N ALA A 74 -24.34 0.21 18.28
CA ALA A 74 -24.39 0.53 16.85
C ALA A 74 -24.65 2.03 16.60
N GLU A 75 -25.55 2.63 17.36
CA GLU A 75 -25.89 4.06 17.23
C GLU A 75 -24.70 4.98 17.51
N VAL A 76 -23.88 4.63 18.50
CA VAL A 76 -22.66 5.38 18.85
C VAL A 76 -21.64 5.25 17.72
N LEU A 77 -21.44 4.04 17.20
CA LEU A 77 -20.52 3.80 16.08
C LEU A 77 -20.95 4.58 14.83
N ASP A 78 -22.24 4.58 14.52
CA ASP A 78 -22.79 5.25 13.35
C ASP A 78 -22.70 6.77 13.47
N ALA A 79 -22.95 7.32 14.67
CA ALA A 79 -22.74 8.75 14.95
C ALA A 79 -21.27 9.15 14.70
N PHE A 80 -20.30 8.35 15.14
CA PHE A 80 -18.89 8.62 14.84
C PHE A 80 -18.61 8.46 13.35
N LYS A 81 -19.05 7.40 12.67
CA LYS A 81 -18.80 7.23 11.23
C LYS A 81 -19.39 8.36 10.38
N ALA A 82 -20.55 8.89 10.76
CA ALA A 82 -21.20 10.01 10.07
C ALA A 82 -20.33 11.29 10.04
N THR A 83 -19.38 11.43 10.98
CA THR A 83 -18.40 12.53 10.98
C THR A 83 -17.37 12.44 9.84
N GLY A 84 -17.38 11.37 9.04
CA GLY A 84 -16.54 11.21 7.86
C GLY A 84 -15.14 10.64 8.15
N PRO A 85 -14.17 10.84 7.23
CA PRO A 85 -12.80 10.37 7.41
C PRO A 85 -12.20 10.82 8.75
N GLY A 86 -11.44 9.93 9.40
CA GLY A 86 -10.82 10.21 10.69
C GLY A 86 -11.72 10.01 11.92
N TRP A 87 -12.89 9.39 11.79
CA TRP A 87 -13.78 9.13 12.93
C TRP A 87 -13.13 8.30 14.05
N GLN A 88 -12.22 7.39 13.70
CA GLN A 88 -11.42 6.63 14.68
C GLN A 88 -10.45 7.52 15.48
N THR A 89 -9.91 8.56 14.86
CA THR A 89 -9.09 9.55 15.56
C THR A 89 -9.94 10.37 16.52
N ARG A 90 -11.17 10.72 16.11
CA ARG A 90 -12.12 11.47 16.95
C ARG A 90 -12.59 10.66 18.17
N ILE A 91 -12.95 9.39 18.01
CA ILE A 91 -13.32 8.54 19.16
C ILE A 91 -12.14 8.40 20.14
N ASN A 92 -10.90 8.26 19.64
CA ASN A 92 -9.73 8.23 20.50
C ASN A 92 -9.50 9.56 21.24
N ALA A 93 -9.82 10.71 20.64
CA ALA A 93 -9.75 12.00 21.32
C ALA A 93 -10.76 12.10 22.47
N VAL A 94 -12.00 11.64 22.25
CA VAL A 94 -13.04 11.58 23.30
C VAL A 94 -12.62 10.67 24.44
N LEU A 95 -12.06 9.49 24.16
CA LEU A 95 -11.57 8.58 25.21
C LEU A 95 -10.44 9.21 26.04
N ARG A 96 -9.52 9.95 25.39
CA ARG A 96 -8.45 10.69 26.10
C ARG A 96 -9.01 11.79 26.98
N ASP A 97 -10.01 12.50 26.49
CA ASP A 97 -10.67 13.59 27.20
C ASP A 97 -11.41 13.07 28.44
N ALA A 98 -12.15 11.97 28.30
CA ALA A 98 -12.84 11.30 29.40
C ALA A 98 -11.87 10.84 30.50
N VAL A 99 -10.70 10.32 30.14
CA VAL A 99 -9.64 9.95 31.11
C VAL A 99 -9.07 11.18 31.79
N ALA A 100 -8.76 12.24 31.02
CA ALA A 100 -8.21 13.49 31.56
C ALA A 100 -9.16 14.18 32.55
N HIS A 101 -10.47 14.10 32.30
CA HIS A 101 -11.52 14.66 33.16
C HIS A 101 -11.97 13.71 34.29
N GLY A 102 -11.32 12.55 34.46
CA GLY A 102 -11.62 11.61 35.54
C GLY A 102 -12.99 10.92 35.41
N MET A 103 -13.56 10.85 34.20
CA MET A 103 -14.84 10.20 33.94
C MET A 103 -14.75 8.66 33.97
N VAL A 104 -13.52 8.12 34.01
CA VAL A 104 -13.27 6.69 34.16
C VAL A 104 -12.97 6.42 35.64
N LYS A 105 -13.88 5.74 36.34
CA LYS A 105 -13.61 5.22 37.68
C LYS A 105 -12.79 3.93 37.56
N ALA A 106 -11.75 3.83 38.38
CA ALA A 106 -10.99 2.59 38.58
C ALA A 106 -11.82 1.55 39.35
#